data_AF-A0A1P8UYX2-F1
#
_entry.id   AF-A0A1P8UYX2-F1
#
_cell.length_a   1.000
_cell.length_b   1.000
_cell.length_c   1.000
_cell.angle_alpha   90.00
_cell.angle_beta   90.00
_cell.angle_gamma   90.00
#
_symmetry.space_group_name_H-M   'P 1'
#
loop_
_entity.id
_entity.type
_entity.pdbx_description
1 polymer ?
#
loop_
_entity_poly.entity_id
_entity_poly.type
_entity_poly.pdbx_seq_one_letter_code
_entity_poly.pdbx_strand_id
1 'polypeptide(L)'
;MSLNLQTLISDPDTFGFSVEGDIDASGQSAGLGVRVSHIGDFNGDGHDDLAISAPGLDGFGARQDAGGVFVIYGGSDLADDIADGTFNITRAFGTFGELPGDGFFVQGALEHDQLHGTAAGDVDGDGYDDLFLAAPSFVEIDDPALPFPTYDHRPGTGYIIYGGDSVASLFEPTTNRIDLADLPGGGAGTPAATVINGESDALRLGLAVAGEGDFNGDGYRDIVVGTPQAEGLFYQPDGSVMELPAGIPSPAQFMGRVYTIYGSADRPATIDLAADVVAGDGSTGFMTQGFVETSMVDGSMQADFFGGAIGLFESLAFADLDGDGHDDLLIGASFAGELHNGYDDIEGNEYVSGGVFVIPGAADAPGEIDLSEAIFLEGPATGELLATGFSLANLGDINNDGFEDVAIMAPLMDDGMETNTGAVWGLMGAPPCSVPAVSRDACRSTRWPTSASWGIRPATPPIPRSTISAVSKTRQKTS
;
A
#
# COMPACT_ATOMS: atom_id res chain seq x y z
N MET A 1 17.57 -28.32 15.04
CA MET A 1 18.93 -27.78 14.80
C MET A 1 18.73 -26.30 14.63
N SER A 2 19.03 -25.48 15.64
CA SER A 2 18.97 -24.02 15.48
C SER A 2 20.33 -23.57 14.96
N LEU A 3 20.32 -22.85 13.84
CA LEU A 3 21.50 -22.21 13.29
C LEU A 3 21.49 -20.76 13.75
N ASN A 4 22.59 -20.29 14.33
CA ASN A 4 22.67 -18.91 14.79
C ASN A 4 22.92 -18.02 13.57
N LEU A 5 22.02 -17.07 13.32
CA LEU A 5 22.09 -16.15 12.18
C LEU A 5 23.40 -15.36 12.17
N GLN A 6 24.00 -15.05 13.33
CA GLN A 6 25.30 -14.41 13.39
C GLN A 6 26.42 -15.28 12.83
N THR A 7 26.34 -16.60 13.02
CA THR A 7 27.34 -17.55 12.50
C THR A 7 27.21 -17.72 11.00
N LEU A 8 26.00 -17.54 10.49
CA LEU A 8 25.64 -17.54 9.08
C LEU A 8 26.05 -16.25 8.37
N ILE A 9 25.77 -15.07 8.96
CA ILE A 9 26.19 -13.76 8.43
C ILE A 9 27.71 -13.65 8.37
N SER A 10 28.43 -14.25 9.33
CA SER A 10 29.89 -14.27 9.33
C SER A 10 30.51 -15.26 8.33
N ASP A 11 29.69 -16.02 7.60
CA ASP A 11 30.10 -17.00 6.61
C ASP A 11 29.57 -16.58 5.22
N PRO A 12 30.38 -15.86 4.42
CA PRO A 12 29.96 -15.35 3.11
C PRO A 12 29.63 -16.49 2.11
N ASP A 13 30.07 -17.72 2.39
CA ASP A 13 29.72 -18.88 1.57
C ASP A 13 28.31 -19.43 1.90
N THR A 14 27.67 -18.98 2.99
CA THR A 14 26.34 -19.46 3.43
C THR A 14 25.24 -18.38 3.35
N PHE A 15 25.52 -17.12 3.70
CA PHE A 15 24.68 -15.97 3.37
C PHE A 15 25.45 -15.09 2.37
N GLY A 16 24.80 -14.68 1.27
CA GLY A 16 25.47 -13.94 0.20
C GLY A 16 26.15 -12.66 0.70
N PHE A 17 25.40 -11.78 1.37
CA PHE A 17 25.92 -10.56 1.98
C PHE A 17 24.95 -9.97 3.02
N SER A 18 25.43 -9.05 3.86
CA SER A 18 24.61 -8.14 4.67
C SER A 18 24.73 -6.69 4.17
N VAL A 19 23.70 -5.88 4.41
CA VAL A 19 23.75 -4.42 4.20
C VAL A 19 23.79 -3.73 5.56
N GLU A 20 24.84 -2.95 5.80
CA GLU A 20 25.09 -2.34 7.11
C GLU A 20 25.67 -0.93 6.98
N GLY A 21 25.48 -0.09 7.99
CA GLY A 21 26.20 1.18 8.11
C GLY A 21 25.62 2.11 9.18
N ASP A 22 26.46 3.06 9.58
CA ASP A 22 26.11 4.23 10.38
C ASP A 22 25.83 5.40 9.44
N ILE A 23 24.55 5.63 9.16
CA ILE A 23 24.08 6.65 8.22
C ILE A 23 23.51 7.88 8.91
N ASP A 24 23.29 7.83 10.22
CA ASP A 24 22.72 8.95 10.95
C ASP A 24 23.74 9.52 11.95
N ALA A 25 24.25 10.70 11.64
CA ALA A 25 25.21 11.41 12.48
C ALA A 25 24.64 11.80 13.86
N SER A 26 23.31 11.81 14.03
CA SER A 26 22.63 12.04 15.31
C SER A 26 22.72 10.83 16.26
N GLY A 27 23.04 9.64 15.72
CA GLY A 27 23.06 8.38 16.45
C GLY A 27 21.68 7.82 16.78
N GLN A 28 20.62 8.32 16.14
CA GLN A 28 19.27 7.76 16.24
C GLN A 28 19.11 6.59 15.25
N SER A 29 18.05 5.80 15.43
CA SER A 29 17.79 4.65 14.56
C SER A 29 17.15 5.13 13.26
N ALA A 30 17.95 5.24 12.21
CA ALA A 30 17.48 5.61 10.86
C ALA A 30 16.46 4.63 10.26
N GLY A 31 16.28 3.45 10.86
CA GLY A 31 15.36 2.43 10.36
C GLY A 31 15.80 1.81 9.03
N LEU A 32 17.12 1.71 8.79
CA LEU A 32 17.64 1.06 7.58
C LEU A 32 17.09 -0.37 7.46
N GLY A 33 16.52 -0.68 6.29
CA GLY A 33 15.96 -2.00 6.00
C GLY A 33 14.56 -2.22 6.56
N VAL A 34 13.85 -1.18 7.00
CA VAL A 34 12.41 -1.27 7.33
C VAL A 34 11.60 -1.75 6.13
N ARG A 35 12.00 -1.37 4.91
CA ARG A 35 11.47 -1.89 3.66
C ARG A 35 12.62 -2.12 2.69
N VAL A 36 12.59 -3.26 2.01
CA VAL A 36 13.48 -3.63 0.90
C VAL A 36 12.59 -3.98 -0.27
N SER A 37 12.88 -3.42 -1.45
CA SER A 37 12.19 -3.73 -2.69
C SER A 37 13.19 -4.18 -3.73
N HIS A 38 12.86 -5.26 -4.42
CA HIS A 38 13.40 -5.54 -5.75
C HIS A 38 12.69 -4.57 -6.69
N ILE A 39 13.40 -3.71 -7.40
CA ILE A 39 12.78 -2.63 -8.21
C ILE A 39 12.93 -2.87 -9.72
N GLY A 40 13.33 -4.09 -10.11
CA GLY A 40 13.59 -4.44 -11.50
C GLY A 40 14.84 -3.76 -12.07
N ASP A 41 14.96 -3.71 -13.40
CA ASP A 41 16.11 -3.14 -14.12
C ASP A 41 15.91 -1.63 -14.32
N PHE A 42 16.11 -0.87 -13.24
CA PHE A 42 15.86 0.58 -13.20
C PHE A 42 16.84 1.34 -14.11
N ASN A 43 18.08 0.85 -14.25
CA ASN A 43 19.10 1.50 -15.08
C ASN A 43 19.21 0.93 -16.53
N GLY A 44 18.56 -0.19 -16.82
CA GLY A 44 18.54 -0.87 -18.12
C GLY A 44 19.84 -1.60 -18.49
N ASP A 45 20.62 -2.03 -17.51
CA ASP A 45 21.87 -2.77 -17.74
C ASP A 45 21.66 -4.30 -17.86
N GLY A 46 20.42 -4.76 -17.68
CA GLY A 46 20.02 -6.16 -17.74
C GLY A 46 20.17 -6.91 -16.41
N HIS A 47 20.44 -6.21 -15.32
CA HIS A 47 20.47 -6.74 -13.97
C HIS A 47 19.44 -6.05 -13.09
N ASP A 48 18.74 -6.85 -12.28
CA ASP A 48 17.78 -6.28 -11.35
C ASP A 48 18.47 -5.47 -10.24
N ASP A 49 17.89 -4.31 -9.98
CA ASP A 49 18.28 -3.34 -8.97
C ASP A 49 17.43 -3.51 -7.70
N LEU A 50 17.87 -2.89 -6.60
CA LEU A 50 17.16 -2.94 -5.33
C LEU A 50 17.11 -1.57 -4.63
N ALA A 51 16.03 -1.35 -3.88
CA ALA A 51 15.84 -0.18 -3.05
C ALA A 51 15.78 -0.58 -1.56
N ILE A 52 16.48 0.16 -0.71
CA ILE A 52 16.48 -0.01 0.75
C ILE A 52 16.02 1.29 1.39
N SER A 53 14.95 1.21 2.17
CA SER A 53 14.38 2.36 2.86
C SER A 53 14.97 2.55 4.26
N ALA A 54 15.16 3.80 4.64
CA ALA A 54 15.53 4.26 5.97
C ALA A 54 14.61 5.43 6.37
N PRO A 55 13.35 5.16 6.75
CA PRO A 55 12.35 6.20 6.97
C PRO A 55 12.63 7.09 8.19
N GLY A 56 13.37 6.61 9.19
CA GLY A 56 13.77 7.40 10.36
C GLY A 56 15.06 8.19 10.14
N LEU A 57 15.54 8.28 8.90
CA LEU A 57 16.80 8.95 8.60
C LEU A 57 16.63 10.48 8.68
N ASP A 58 17.43 11.08 9.56
CA ASP A 58 17.65 12.53 9.57
C ASP A 58 18.39 12.94 8.30
N GLY A 59 17.68 13.64 7.42
CA GLY A 59 18.21 14.07 6.14
C GLY A 59 19.08 15.32 6.24
N PHE A 60 19.78 15.68 5.17
CA PHE A 60 20.52 16.94 5.16
C PHE A 60 19.60 18.16 5.19
N GLY A 61 20.21 19.30 5.49
CA GLY A 61 19.49 20.55 5.70
C GLY A 61 18.79 20.62 7.06
N ALA A 62 19.13 19.70 7.98
CA ALA A 62 18.51 19.55 9.31
C ALA A 62 17.01 19.19 9.24
N ARG A 63 16.61 18.37 8.26
CA ARG A 63 15.26 17.79 8.18
C ARG A 63 15.22 16.49 8.99
N GLN A 64 14.73 16.58 10.23
CA GLN A 64 14.51 15.40 11.09
C GLN A 64 13.53 14.43 10.43
N ASP A 65 13.80 13.13 10.52
CA ASP A 65 12.93 12.07 10.00
C ASP A 65 12.42 12.34 8.55
N ALA A 66 13.23 12.98 7.70
CA ALA A 66 12.87 13.15 6.30
C ALA A 66 12.74 11.77 5.62
N GLY A 67 13.50 10.80 6.12
CA GLY A 67 13.64 9.49 5.54
C GLY A 67 14.48 9.54 4.26
N GLY A 68 14.91 8.37 3.83
CA GLY A 68 15.64 8.21 2.59
C GLY A 68 15.57 6.81 2.03
N VAL A 69 15.81 6.73 0.72
CA VAL A 69 15.82 5.48 -0.04
C VAL A 69 17.15 5.38 -0.77
N PHE A 70 17.84 4.26 -0.57
CA PHE A 70 19.07 3.91 -1.25
C PHE A 70 18.72 2.99 -2.41
N VAL A 71 18.89 3.49 -3.63
CA VAL A 71 18.80 2.66 -4.83
C VAL A 71 20.19 2.14 -5.11
N ILE A 72 20.31 0.81 -5.22
CA ILE A 72 21.56 0.09 -5.44
C ILE A 72 21.40 -0.69 -6.74
N TYR A 73 22.26 -0.39 -7.70
CA TYR A 73 22.24 -1.07 -8.98
C TYR A 73 22.79 -2.48 -8.86
N GLY A 74 22.21 -3.40 -9.61
CA GLY A 74 22.65 -4.77 -9.74
C GLY A 74 23.96 -4.90 -10.54
N GLY A 75 24.31 -6.14 -10.87
CA GLY A 75 25.41 -6.42 -11.79
C GLY A 75 26.79 -6.58 -11.15
N SER A 76 27.83 -6.36 -11.96
CA SER A 76 29.21 -6.71 -11.58
C SER A 76 29.81 -5.81 -10.51
N ASP A 77 29.42 -4.53 -10.50
CA ASP A 77 30.00 -3.56 -9.58
C ASP A 77 29.48 -3.83 -8.16
N LEU A 78 28.18 -4.09 -8.01
CA LEU A 78 27.61 -4.62 -6.75
C LEU A 78 28.27 -5.95 -6.34
N ALA A 79 28.49 -6.88 -7.27
CA ALA A 79 29.14 -8.15 -6.97
C ALA A 79 30.57 -7.99 -6.43
N ASP A 80 31.32 -7.00 -6.93
CA ASP A 80 32.64 -6.63 -6.43
C ASP A 80 32.56 -5.97 -5.04
N ASP A 81 31.55 -5.13 -4.82
CA ASP A 81 31.33 -4.42 -3.56
C ASP A 81 30.90 -5.32 -2.39
N ILE A 82 30.20 -6.42 -2.68
CA ILE A 82 29.79 -7.41 -1.68
C ILE A 82 30.74 -8.61 -1.57
N ALA A 83 31.88 -8.59 -2.27
CA ALA A 83 32.78 -9.74 -2.36
C ALA A 83 33.36 -10.20 -1.00
N ASP A 84 33.33 -9.34 0.03
CA ASP A 84 33.71 -9.69 1.41
C ASP A 84 32.53 -10.08 2.31
N GLY A 85 31.32 -10.18 1.75
CA GLY A 85 30.08 -10.52 2.45
C GLY A 85 29.35 -9.34 3.08
N THR A 86 29.78 -8.09 2.85
CA THR A 86 29.10 -6.92 3.44
C THR A 86 29.07 -5.72 2.49
N PHE A 87 27.86 -5.25 2.17
CA PHE A 87 27.65 -3.95 1.55
C PHE A 87 27.61 -2.86 2.63
N ASN A 88 28.68 -2.07 2.75
CA ASN A 88 28.75 -1.00 3.75
C ASN A 88 28.21 0.32 3.19
N ILE A 89 26.98 0.67 3.57
CA ILE A 89 26.28 1.83 3.02
C ILE A 89 26.91 3.16 3.46
N THR A 90 27.57 3.24 4.62
CA THR A 90 28.30 4.44 5.05
C THR A 90 29.50 4.72 4.16
N ARG A 91 30.22 3.67 3.74
CA ARG A 91 31.33 3.79 2.80
C ARG A 91 30.82 4.09 1.40
N ALA A 92 29.80 3.35 1.00
CA ALA A 92 29.26 3.38 -0.34
C ALA A 92 28.59 4.73 -0.62
N PHE A 93 27.85 5.32 0.32
CA PHE A 93 27.20 6.62 0.10
C PHE A 93 27.92 7.81 0.76
N GLY A 94 28.93 7.56 1.61
CA GLY A 94 29.58 8.61 2.41
C GLY A 94 28.59 9.28 3.37
N THR A 95 28.74 10.60 3.55
CA THR A 95 27.65 11.44 4.06
C THR A 95 26.72 11.81 2.90
N PHE A 96 26.12 10.79 2.26
CA PHE A 96 25.10 10.77 1.20
C PHE A 96 25.33 11.54 -0.12
N GLY A 97 26.25 11.07 -0.96
CA GLY A 97 26.35 11.58 -2.33
C GLY A 97 27.26 10.90 -3.34
N GLU A 98 27.89 9.75 -3.06
CA GLU A 98 28.78 9.15 -4.06
C GLU A 98 28.68 7.63 -4.10
N LEU A 99 27.74 7.06 -4.86
CA LEU A 99 27.94 5.76 -5.50
C LEU A 99 28.32 5.98 -6.96
N PRO A 100 29.61 6.15 -7.33
CA PRO A 100 30.00 6.21 -8.72
C PRO A 100 29.89 4.80 -9.32
N GLY A 101 28.75 4.48 -9.93
CA GLY A 101 28.52 3.20 -10.63
C GLY A 101 27.47 2.30 -9.98
N ASP A 102 27.24 2.42 -8.66
CA ASP A 102 26.47 1.43 -7.90
C ASP A 102 25.07 1.88 -7.48
N GLY A 103 24.59 3.06 -7.92
CA GLY A 103 23.25 3.58 -7.60
C GLY A 103 23.20 5.04 -7.15
N PHE A 104 22.18 5.40 -6.36
CA PHE A 104 21.95 6.77 -5.88
C PHE A 104 21.09 6.81 -4.61
N PHE A 105 21.06 7.98 -3.96
CA PHE A 105 20.27 8.22 -2.75
C PHE A 105 19.15 9.23 -3.00
N VAL A 106 17.96 8.95 -2.49
CA VAL A 106 16.80 9.86 -2.52
C VAL A 106 16.44 10.27 -1.11
N GLN A 107 16.25 11.58 -0.88
CA GLN A 107 15.82 12.13 0.41
C GLN A 107 14.40 12.71 0.35
N GLY A 108 13.64 12.52 1.44
CA GLY A 108 12.34 13.19 1.63
C GLY A 108 12.41 14.71 1.51
N ALA A 109 11.33 15.32 1.01
CA ALA A 109 11.25 16.73 0.69
C ALA A 109 11.13 17.62 1.94
N LEU A 110 10.46 17.13 2.99
CA LEU A 110 10.19 17.87 4.21
C LEU A 110 10.62 17.09 5.46
N GLU A 111 10.73 17.81 6.57
CA GLU A 111 10.88 17.21 7.91
C GLU A 111 9.68 16.32 8.24
N HIS A 112 9.93 15.16 8.85
CA HIS A 112 8.97 14.10 9.20
C HIS A 112 8.25 13.44 8.03
N ASP A 113 8.76 13.56 6.80
CA ASP A 113 8.22 12.84 5.64
C ASP A 113 8.24 11.32 5.81
N GLN A 114 9.27 10.80 6.49
CA GLN A 114 9.52 9.37 6.68
C GLN A 114 9.52 8.58 5.37
N LEU A 115 10.22 9.10 4.36
CA LEU A 115 10.28 8.55 3.01
C LEU A 115 10.66 7.05 3.01
N HIS A 116 9.89 6.27 2.26
CA HIS A 116 10.21 4.89 1.89
C HIS A 116 9.80 4.62 0.44
N GLY A 117 10.24 3.49 -0.12
CA GLY A 117 10.02 3.17 -1.54
C GLY A 117 9.68 1.71 -1.80
N THR A 118 9.00 1.48 -2.91
CA THR A 118 8.65 0.16 -3.47
C THR A 118 8.80 0.20 -4.98
N ALA A 119 8.95 -0.96 -5.61
CA ALA A 119 8.87 -1.09 -7.06
C ALA A 119 7.55 -0.54 -7.56
N ALA A 120 7.62 0.26 -8.62
CA ALA A 120 6.46 0.63 -9.41
C ALA A 120 6.33 -0.30 -10.63
N GLY A 121 7.46 -0.85 -11.12
CA GLY A 121 7.58 -1.47 -12.43
C GLY A 121 7.59 -0.40 -13.53
N ASP A 122 7.57 -0.80 -14.81
CA ASP A 122 7.52 0.14 -15.95
C ASP A 122 6.13 0.81 -16.05
N VAL A 123 5.95 1.94 -15.36
CA VAL A 123 4.66 2.65 -15.29
C VAL A 123 4.43 3.57 -16.48
N ASP A 124 5.45 3.85 -17.29
CA ASP A 124 5.33 4.72 -18.46
C ASP A 124 5.67 4.07 -19.79
N GLY A 125 5.99 2.77 -19.77
CA GLY A 125 6.15 1.91 -20.93
C GLY A 125 7.41 2.21 -21.74
N ASP A 126 8.44 2.79 -21.13
CA ASP A 126 9.70 3.08 -21.80
C ASP A 126 10.72 1.94 -21.72
N GLY A 127 10.36 0.85 -21.02
CA GLY A 127 11.12 -0.40 -20.92
C GLY A 127 12.13 -0.42 -19.79
N TYR A 128 12.13 0.59 -18.91
CA TYR A 128 12.90 0.63 -17.67
C TYR A 128 11.93 0.49 -16.50
N ASP A 129 12.31 -0.24 -15.45
CA ASP A 129 11.47 -0.30 -14.26
C ASP A 129 11.56 1.00 -13.45
N ASP A 130 10.44 1.44 -12.87
CA ASP A 130 10.33 2.68 -12.13
C ASP A 130 10.23 2.46 -10.61
N LEU A 131 10.49 3.53 -9.87
CA LEU A 131 10.47 3.55 -8.40
C LEU A 131 9.31 4.40 -7.89
N PHE A 132 8.45 3.80 -7.06
CA PHE A 132 7.45 4.56 -6.30
C PHE A 132 7.99 4.87 -4.91
N LEU A 133 7.92 6.14 -4.53
CA LEU A 133 8.30 6.65 -3.22
C LEU A 133 7.09 7.24 -2.53
N ALA A 134 6.97 7.03 -1.22
CA ALA A 134 5.90 7.60 -0.43
C ALA A 134 6.45 8.28 0.82
N ALA A 135 5.90 9.46 1.09
CA ALA A 135 6.22 10.32 2.23
C ALA A 135 4.94 10.58 3.04
N PRO A 136 4.55 9.67 3.96
CA PRO A 136 3.31 9.79 4.71
C PRO A 136 3.24 11.00 5.65
N SER A 137 4.38 11.64 5.98
CA SER A 137 4.41 12.90 6.73
C SER A 137 3.78 12.84 8.14
N PHE A 138 4.53 12.33 9.11
CA PHE A 138 4.10 12.17 10.51
C PHE A 138 4.33 13.42 11.37
N VAL A 139 3.82 14.56 10.91
CA VAL A 139 3.95 15.81 11.64
C VAL A 139 3.01 15.85 12.84
N GLU A 140 3.58 15.97 14.03
CA GLU A 140 2.85 16.34 15.26
C GLU A 140 3.04 17.85 15.52
N ILE A 141 2.19 18.71 14.95
CA ILE A 141 2.16 20.12 15.38
C ILE A 141 1.13 20.28 16.50
N ASP A 142 1.60 20.77 17.65
CA ASP A 142 0.73 21.35 18.67
C ASP A 142 0.15 22.69 18.16
N ASP A 143 -1.14 22.74 17.79
CA ASP A 143 -1.84 24.02 17.61
C ASP A 143 -2.35 24.54 18.97
N PRO A 144 -1.75 25.61 19.53
CA PRO A 144 -2.18 26.17 20.82
C PRO A 144 -3.54 26.90 20.76
N ALA A 145 -4.14 27.09 19.58
CA ALA A 145 -5.44 27.75 19.41
C ALA A 145 -6.65 26.81 19.56
N LEU A 146 -6.43 25.49 19.60
CA LEU A 146 -7.49 24.50 19.70
C LEU A 146 -7.38 23.70 21.03
N PRO A 147 -8.51 23.38 21.70
CA PRO A 147 -8.51 22.78 23.03
C PRO A 147 -8.10 21.29 23.07
N PHE A 148 -7.74 20.72 21.93
CA PHE A 148 -7.16 19.39 21.76
C PHE A 148 -5.93 19.55 20.84
N PRO A 149 -4.85 18.77 20.99
CA PRO A 149 -3.76 18.78 20.03
C PRO A 149 -4.34 18.41 18.66
N THR A 150 -4.55 19.40 17.80
CA THR A 150 -4.86 19.12 16.41
C THR A 150 -3.54 18.88 15.73
N TYR A 151 -3.20 17.60 15.58
CA TYR A 151 -2.12 17.17 14.75
C TYR A 151 -2.30 17.78 13.35
N ASP A 152 -1.39 18.66 12.93
CA ASP A 152 -1.29 19.09 11.53
C ASP A 152 -0.70 17.93 10.73
N HIS A 153 -1.51 16.90 10.53
CA HIS A 153 -1.15 15.83 9.62
C HIS A 153 -1.14 16.43 8.21
N ARG A 154 -0.02 16.26 7.50
CA ARG A 154 -0.01 16.57 6.06
C ARG A 154 -0.73 15.43 5.32
N PRO A 155 -1.29 15.70 4.14
CA PRO A 155 -1.89 14.68 3.28
C PRO A 155 -0.98 13.50 2.96
N GLY A 156 0.33 13.70 3.07
CA GLY A 156 1.36 12.81 2.51
C GLY A 156 1.55 13.08 1.02
N THR A 157 2.70 12.68 0.49
CA THR A 157 3.07 12.89 -0.91
C THR A 157 3.67 11.61 -1.47
N GLY A 158 3.20 11.19 -2.65
CA GLY A 158 3.84 10.13 -3.44
C GLY A 158 4.74 10.73 -4.51
N TYR A 159 5.72 9.96 -4.97
CA TYR A 159 6.58 10.33 -6.08
C TYR A 159 6.82 9.10 -6.94
N ILE A 160 6.68 9.24 -8.26
CA ILE A 160 7.20 8.27 -9.20
C ILE A 160 8.53 8.84 -9.69
N ILE A 161 9.62 8.10 -9.52
CA ILE A 161 10.90 8.40 -10.15
C ILE A 161 11.07 7.42 -11.28
N TYR A 162 11.19 7.96 -12.50
CA TYR A 162 11.25 7.13 -13.68
C TYR A 162 12.67 6.61 -13.94
N GLY A 163 12.74 5.35 -14.36
CA GLY A 163 13.96 4.65 -14.73
C GLY A 163 14.67 5.22 -15.95
N GLY A 164 15.84 4.66 -16.23
CA GLY A 164 16.68 5.00 -17.38
C GLY A 164 17.44 6.33 -17.25
N ASP A 165 17.97 6.81 -18.37
CA ASP A 165 18.91 7.95 -18.40
C ASP A 165 18.31 9.28 -17.91
N SER A 166 16.97 9.40 -17.87
CA SER A 166 16.27 10.63 -17.53
C SER A 166 16.45 11.02 -16.06
N VAL A 167 16.64 10.03 -15.18
CA VAL A 167 16.85 10.22 -13.73
C VAL A 167 18.06 11.09 -13.43
N ALA A 168 19.08 11.08 -14.30
CA ALA A 168 20.30 11.87 -14.13
C ALA A 168 20.04 13.38 -14.12
N SER A 169 18.89 13.82 -14.66
CA SER A 169 18.48 15.23 -14.62
C SER A 169 18.00 15.69 -13.24
N LEU A 170 17.68 14.75 -12.33
CA LEU A 170 17.26 15.00 -10.96
C LEU A 170 18.44 15.05 -9.98
N PHE A 171 19.62 14.57 -10.39
CA PHE A 171 20.78 14.56 -9.54
C PHE A 171 21.31 15.97 -9.26
N GLU A 172 21.72 16.20 -8.02
CA GLU A 172 22.42 17.40 -7.66
C GLU A 172 23.78 17.52 -8.40
N PRO A 173 24.24 18.73 -8.76
CA PRO A 173 25.38 18.92 -9.68
C PRO A 173 26.74 18.31 -9.26
N THR A 174 26.87 17.83 -8.03
CA THR A 174 28.12 17.30 -7.46
C THR A 174 27.94 15.99 -6.70
N THR A 175 26.76 15.39 -6.72
CA THR A 175 26.45 14.17 -5.96
C THR A 175 25.47 13.29 -6.73
N ASN A 176 25.50 11.98 -6.51
CA ASN A 176 24.47 11.05 -6.98
C ASN A 176 23.29 11.03 -5.99
N ARG A 177 22.72 12.22 -5.75
CA ARG A 177 21.63 12.46 -4.80
C ARG A 177 20.46 13.13 -5.50
N ILE A 178 19.26 12.66 -5.19
CA ILE A 178 18.00 13.36 -5.47
C ILE A 178 17.46 13.92 -4.15
N ASP A 179 17.28 15.24 -4.10
CA ASP A 179 16.51 15.90 -3.04
C ASP A 179 15.10 16.18 -3.55
N LEU A 180 14.10 15.51 -2.98
CA LEU A 180 12.71 15.67 -3.45
C LEU A 180 12.16 17.09 -3.26
N ALA A 181 12.79 17.92 -2.41
CA ALA A 181 12.44 19.34 -2.29
C ALA A 181 12.82 20.18 -3.51
N ASP A 182 13.78 19.70 -4.30
CA ASP A 182 14.34 20.41 -5.45
C ASP A 182 13.86 19.83 -6.79
N LEU A 183 12.85 18.94 -6.78
CA LEU A 183 12.27 18.43 -8.02
C LEU A 183 11.88 19.59 -8.95
N PRO A 184 12.25 19.54 -10.24
CA PRO A 184 11.99 20.62 -11.16
C PRO A 184 10.48 20.86 -11.26
N GLY A 185 10.00 21.97 -10.69
CA GLY A 185 8.60 22.34 -10.71
C GLY A 185 8.06 22.31 -12.15
N GLY A 186 7.09 21.43 -12.39
CA GLY A 186 6.60 20.95 -13.69
C GLY A 186 6.54 21.97 -14.83
N GLY A 187 7.69 22.20 -15.48
CA GLY A 187 7.78 22.86 -16.78
C GLY A 187 7.63 21.83 -17.90
N ALA A 188 6.94 22.20 -18.99
CA ALA A 188 6.65 21.29 -20.10
C ALA A 188 7.91 20.61 -20.68
N GLY A 189 7.90 19.27 -20.63
CA GLY A 189 8.91 18.28 -21.03
C GLY A 189 8.49 16.92 -20.45
N THR A 190 9.06 15.80 -20.87
CA THR A 190 8.87 14.49 -20.18
C THR A 190 9.60 14.58 -18.83
N PRO A 191 8.90 14.75 -17.70
CA PRO A 191 9.56 14.91 -16.41
C PRO A 191 10.16 13.56 -16.00
N ALA A 192 11.36 13.57 -15.42
CA ALA A 192 11.99 12.37 -14.86
C ALA A 192 11.33 11.93 -13.53
N ALA A 193 10.32 12.67 -13.06
CA ALA A 193 9.54 12.34 -11.89
C ALA A 193 8.12 12.91 -11.96
N THR A 194 7.17 12.22 -11.33
CA THR A 194 5.80 12.68 -11.08
C THR A 194 5.58 12.86 -9.59
N VAL A 195 4.99 14.00 -9.19
CA VAL A 195 4.57 14.24 -7.80
C VAL A 195 3.09 13.89 -7.64
N ILE A 196 2.76 13.04 -6.68
CA ILE A 196 1.39 12.66 -6.34
C ILE A 196 0.98 13.37 -5.05
N ASN A 197 0.08 14.35 -5.16
CA ASN A 197 -0.41 15.08 -4.00
C ASN A 197 -1.56 14.32 -3.34
N GLY A 198 -1.41 14.01 -2.04
CA GLY A 198 -2.48 13.42 -1.24
C GLY A 198 -3.67 14.37 -1.02
N GLU A 199 -4.82 13.80 -0.67
CA GLU A 199 -6.01 14.60 -0.35
C GLU A 199 -5.91 15.25 1.03
N SER A 200 -6.40 16.49 1.14
CA SER A 200 -6.34 17.28 2.37
C SER A 200 -6.95 16.61 3.62
N ASP A 201 -7.91 15.70 3.44
CA ASP A 201 -8.64 15.00 4.50
C ASP A 201 -8.33 13.48 4.58
N ALA A 202 -7.58 12.92 3.64
CA ALA A 202 -7.17 11.51 3.61
C ALA A 202 -5.71 11.35 4.03
N LEU A 203 -5.38 11.91 5.19
CA LEU A 203 -4.04 12.07 5.73
C LEU A 203 -3.15 10.81 5.64
N ARG A 204 -1.83 11.01 5.56
CA ARG A 204 -0.80 9.96 5.51
C ARG A 204 -0.86 9.04 4.29
N LEU A 205 -0.93 9.64 3.10
CA LEU A 205 -0.72 8.95 1.83
C LEU A 205 0.60 8.19 1.85
N GLY A 206 0.55 6.89 1.59
CA GLY A 206 1.75 6.09 1.45
C GLY A 206 2.02 5.09 2.55
N LEU A 207 1.19 5.00 3.60
CA LEU A 207 1.50 4.06 4.69
C LEU A 207 1.41 2.58 4.25
N ALA A 208 0.58 2.32 3.25
CA ALA A 208 0.58 1.09 2.48
C ALA A 208 0.78 1.43 1.00
N VAL A 209 1.61 0.64 0.33
CA VAL A 209 1.94 0.80 -1.09
C VAL A 209 2.10 -0.56 -1.73
N ALA A 210 1.72 -0.68 -2.99
CA ALA A 210 2.15 -1.75 -3.88
C ALA A 210 2.23 -1.21 -5.31
N GLY A 211 3.05 -1.85 -6.14
CA GLY A 211 3.20 -1.52 -7.56
C GLY A 211 3.30 -2.80 -8.38
N GLU A 212 3.83 -2.69 -9.60
CA GLU A 212 4.12 -3.80 -10.52
C GLU A 212 2.91 -4.57 -11.07
N GLY A 213 1.67 -4.22 -10.68
CA GLY A 213 0.46 -4.78 -11.28
C GLY A 213 0.01 -4.00 -12.50
N ASP A 214 -0.69 -4.62 -13.44
CA ASP A 214 -1.42 -3.98 -14.54
C ASP A 214 -2.92 -4.28 -14.37
N PHE A 215 -3.60 -3.43 -13.60
CA PHE A 215 -4.99 -3.66 -13.21
C PHE A 215 -5.95 -3.49 -14.40
N ASN A 216 -5.65 -2.53 -15.28
CA ASN A 216 -6.51 -2.20 -16.42
C ASN A 216 -6.11 -2.98 -17.70
N GLY A 217 -5.01 -3.73 -17.68
CA GLY A 217 -4.52 -4.54 -18.80
C GLY A 217 -4.09 -3.70 -20.01
N ASP A 218 -3.64 -2.46 -19.79
CA ASP A 218 -3.20 -1.57 -20.86
C ASP A 218 -1.71 -1.70 -21.20
N GLY A 219 -0.99 -2.51 -20.42
CA GLY A 219 0.43 -2.82 -20.58
C GLY A 219 1.37 -1.86 -19.83
N TYR A 220 0.85 -0.90 -19.07
CA TYR A 220 1.63 -0.09 -18.14
C TYR A 220 1.44 -0.63 -16.72
N ARG A 221 2.47 -0.50 -15.88
CA ARG A 221 2.31 -0.85 -14.47
C ARG A 221 1.57 0.25 -13.71
N ASP A 222 0.74 -0.17 -12.78
CA ASP A 222 -0.11 0.62 -11.92
C ASP A 222 0.44 0.64 -10.51
N ILE A 223 0.14 1.73 -9.79
CA ILE A 223 0.54 1.91 -8.41
C ILE A 223 -0.70 1.97 -7.55
N VAL A 224 -0.68 1.28 -6.42
CA VAL A 224 -1.73 1.39 -5.41
C VAL A 224 -1.17 1.96 -4.11
N VAL A 225 -1.89 2.90 -3.52
CA VAL A 225 -1.46 3.63 -2.34
C VAL A 225 -2.60 3.82 -1.33
N GLY A 226 -2.31 3.57 -0.06
CA GLY A 226 -3.25 3.65 1.05
C GLY A 226 -3.13 4.93 1.88
N THR A 227 -4.27 5.41 2.36
CA THR A 227 -4.45 6.51 3.34
C THR A 227 -5.31 6.02 4.51
N PRO A 228 -4.71 5.40 5.53
CA PRO A 228 -5.47 4.70 6.56
C PRO A 228 -6.29 5.61 7.47
N GLN A 229 -6.02 6.92 7.45
CA GLN A 229 -6.73 7.90 8.28
C GLN A 229 -7.96 8.51 7.60
N ALA A 230 -8.24 8.13 6.34
CA ALA A 230 -9.40 8.62 5.62
C ALA A 230 -10.73 8.19 6.30
N GLU A 231 -11.73 9.06 6.16
CA GLU A 231 -13.10 8.77 6.59
C GLU A 231 -13.75 7.72 5.65
N GLY A 232 -14.53 6.81 6.23
CA GLY A 232 -15.28 5.81 5.47
C GLY A 232 -16.76 6.17 5.25
N LEU A 233 -17.46 5.29 4.51
CA LEU A 233 -18.89 5.38 4.24
C LEU A 233 -19.74 4.69 5.31
N PHE A 234 -21.00 5.11 5.42
CA PHE A 234 -22.02 4.47 6.24
C PHE A 234 -23.16 3.99 5.37
N TYR A 235 -23.47 2.71 5.40
CA TYR A 235 -24.63 2.17 4.70
C TYR A 235 -25.80 1.95 5.65
N GLN A 236 -26.96 2.47 5.25
CA GLN A 236 -28.24 2.17 5.87
C GLN A 236 -28.70 0.74 5.54
N PRO A 237 -29.68 0.19 6.28
CA PRO A 237 -30.22 -1.15 5.99
C PRO A 237 -30.83 -1.29 4.58
N ASP A 238 -31.20 -0.17 3.93
CA ASP A 238 -31.70 -0.13 2.56
C ASP A 238 -30.60 0.03 1.51
N GLY A 239 -29.34 0.05 1.94
CA GLY A 239 -28.14 0.28 1.14
C GLY A 239 -27.84 1.74 0.83
N SER A 240 -28.67 2.70 1.23
CA SER A 240 -28.34 4.11 0.96
C SER A 240 -27.18 4.59 1.84
N VAL A 241 -26.30 5.43 1.27
CA VAL A 241 -25.23 6.08 2.04
C VAL A 241 -25.84 7.06 3.04
N MET A 242 -25.44 6.96 4.30
CA MET A 242 -25.80 7.90 5.35
C MET A 242 -24.81 9.07 5.37
N GLU A 243 -25.32 10.26 5.09
CA GLU A 243 -24.59 11.51 5.30
C GLU A 243 -24.61 11.87 6.79
N LEU A 244 -23.44 11.91 7.43
CA LEU A 244 -23.33 12.40 8.81
C LEU A 244 -23.47 13.94 8.84
N PRO A 245 -24.36 14.49 9.68
CA PRO A 245 -24.41 15.93 9.91
C PRO A 245 -23.05 16.50 10.35
N ALA A 246 -22.66 17.65 9.78
CA ALA A 246 -21.41 18.31 10.11
C ALA A 246 -21.26 18.56 11.63
N GLY A 247 -20.11 18.16 12.19
CA GLY A 247 -19.78 18.34 13.62
C GLY A 247 -20.14 17.17 14.54
N ILE A 248 -20.71 16.09 14.01
CA ILE A 248 -20.75 14.80 14.71
C ILE A 248 -19.41 14.09 14.45
N PRO A 249 -18.65 13.69 15.51
CA PRO A 249 -17.47 12.86 15.32
C PRO A 249 -17.87 11.58 14.60
N SER A 250 -17.31 11.37 13.41
CA SER A 250 -17.54 10.14 12.65
C SER A 250 -16.95 8.96 13.45
N PRO A 251 -17.72 7.91 13.77
CA PRO A 251 -17.15 6.67 14.29
C PRO A 251 -16.32 5.92 13.22
N ALA A 252 -16.39 6.35 11.95
CA ALA A 252 -15.62 5.85 10.81
C ALA A 252 -14.36 6.69 10.53
N GLN A 253 -13.81 7.36 11.56
CA GLN A 253 -12.44 7.82 11.50
C GLN A 253 -11.52 6.59 11.39
N PHE A 254 -10.49 6.67 10.55
CA PHE A 254 -9.54 5.56 10.32
C PHE A 254 -10.12 4.33 9.61
N MET A 255 -11.14 4.51 8.76
CA MET A 255 -11.61 3.41 7.89
C MET A 255 -10.66 3.17 6.72
N GLY A 256 -9.92 4.20 6.32
CA GLY A 256 -8.94 4.09 5.26
C GLY A 256 -9.53 4.29 3.87
N ARG A 257 -8.67 4.71 2.95
CA ARG A 257 -8.94 4.85 1.52
C ARG A 257 -7.73 4.31 0.77
N VAL A 258 -7.96 3.76 -0.40
CA VAL A 258 -6.92 3.22 -1.28
C VAL A 258 -7.15 3.81 -2.67
N TYR A 259 -6.09 4.27 -3.31
CA TYR A 259 -6.12 4.78 -4.68
C TYR A 259 -5.27 3.88 -5.54
N THR A 260 -5.82 3.47 -6.67
CA THR A 260 -5.04 2.93 -7.77
C THR A 260 -4.80 4.05 -8.76
N ILE A 261 -3.54 4.24 -9.14
CA ILE A 261 -3.07 5.23 -10.09
C ILE A 261 -2.59 4.45 -11.30
N TYR A 262 -3.20 4.71 -12.46
CA TYR A 262 -2.86 3.99 -13.67
C TYR A 262 -1.53 4.47 -14.26
N GLY A 263 -0.74 3.52 -14.74
CA GLY A 263 0.42 3.78 -15.57
C GLY A 263 0.02 4.43 -16.89
N SER A 264 0.92 5.24 -17.46
CA SER A 264 0.71 5.87 -18.76
C SER A 264 2.01 6.43 -19.33
N ALA A 265 2.15 6.35 -20.65
CA ALA A 265 3.20 7.06 -21.38
C ALA A 265 3.10 8.59 -21.24
N ASP A 266 1.91 9.12 -20.94
CA ASP A 266 1.77 10.51 -20.50
C ASP A 266 2.34 10.59 -19.09
N ARG A 267 3.58 11.10 -18.95
CA ARG A 267 4.29 11.32 -17.69
C ARG A 267 3.92 12.70 -17.11
N PRO A 268 2.81 12.89 -16.36
CA PRO A 268 2.46 14.21 -15.85
C PRO A 268 3.47 14.64 -14.78
N ALA A 269 3.81 15.92 -14.71
CA ALA A 269 4.66 16.41 -13.63
C ALA A 269 3.97 16.31 -12.25
N THR A 270 2.64 16.27 -12.23
CA THR A 270 1.84 16.21 -11.01
C THR A 270 0.54 15.46 -11.24
N ILE A 271 0.18 14.61 -10.27
CA ILE A 271 -1.15 14.01 -10.10
C ILE A 271 -1.70 14.55 -8.78
N ASP A 272 -2.89 15.14 -8.81
CA ASP A 272 -3.63 15.56 -7.62
C ASP A 272 -4.73 14.54 -7.36
N LEU A 273 -4.61 13.72 -6.31
CA LEU A 273 -5.58 12.65 -6.06
C LEU A 273 -7.01 13.16 -5.88
N ALA A 274 -7.20 14.36 -5.33
CA ALA A 274 -8.53 14.93 -5.16
C ALA A 274 -9.15 15.31 -6.51
N ALA A 275 -8.36 15.90 -7.41
CA ALA A 275 -8.84 16.41 -8.68
C ALA A 275 -8.88 15.34 -9.78
N ASP A 276 -7.83 14.51 -9.86
CA ASP A 276 -7.55 13.66 -11.01
C ASP A 276 -8.02 12.21 -10.79
N VAL A 277 -8.13 11.75 -9.54
CA VAL A 277 -8.62 10.40 -9.20
C VAL A 277 -10.03 10.47 -8.61
N VAL A 278 -10.22 11.18 -7.49
CA VAL A 278 -11.52 11.23 -6.79
C VAL A 278 -12.59 11.99 -7.57
N ALA A 279 -12.26 13.18 -8.07
CA ALA A 279 -13.15 13.98 -8.92
C ALA A 279 -12.92 13.76 -10.41
N GLY A 280 -12.00 12.85 -10.76
CA GLY A 280 -11.60 12.54 -12.12
C GLY A 280 -12.69 11.81 -12.91
N ASP A 281 -12.41 11.56 -14.18
CA ASP A 281 -13.28 10.78 -15.07
C ASP A 281 -12.92 9.27 -15.11
N GLY A 282 -11.96 8.85 -14.29
CA GLY A 282 -11.44 7.48 -14.22
C GLY A 282 -10.21 7.22 -15.08
N SER A 283 -9.72 8.18 -15.88
CA SER A 283 -8.56 7.96 -16.74
C SER A 283 -7.24 7.86 -16.00
N THR A 284 -7.14 8.51 -14.84
CA THR A 284 -5.91 8.53 -14.01
C THR A 284 -5.87 7.36 -13.04
N GLY A 285 -7.00 6.70 -12.81
CA GLY A 285 -7.15 5.72 -11.74
C GLY A 285 -8.53 5.76 -11.09
N PHE A 286 -8.64 5.04 -9.98
CA PHE A 286 -9.85 4.98 -9.16
C PHE A 286 -9.50 4.99 -7.67
N MET A 287 -10.53 5.17 -6.84
CA MET A 287 -10.41 5.02 -5.39
C MET A 287 -11.37 3.97 -4.84
N THR A 288 -11.00 3.43 -3.68
CA THR A 288 -11.88 2.64 -2.81
C THR A 288 -11.80 3.21 -1.40
N GLN A 289 -12.85 3.07 -0.61
CA GLN A 289 -12.87 3.57 0.75
C GLN A 289 -13.57 2.60 1.67
N GLY A 290 -13.10 2.56 2.91
CA GLY A 290 -13.68 1.70 3.92
C GLY A 290 -15.12 2.10 4.25
N PHE A 291 -15.89 1.18 4.81
CA PHE A 291 -17.30 1.38 5.07
C PHE A 291 -17.76 0.69 6.35
N VAL A 292 -18.96 1.05 6.82
CA VAL A 292 -19.68 0.33 7.86
C VAL A 292 -21.10 0.08 7.38
N GLU A 293 -21.56 -1.17 7.48
CA GLU A 293 -22.95 -1.53 7.28
C GLU A 293 -23.70 -1.58 8.58
N THR A 294 -24.97 -1.17 8.55
CA THR A 294 -25.79 -1.09 9.75
C THR A 294 -27.16 -1.71 9.58
N SER A 295 -27.66 -2.33 10.67
CA SER A 295 -29.06 -2.74 10.81
C SER A 295 -29.77 -1.97 11.91
N MET A 296 -31.10 -2.05 11.91
CA MET A 296 -31.94 -1.56 13.00
C MET A 296 -32.42 -2.74 13.85
N VAL A 297 -31.91 -2.84 15.09
CA VAL A 297 -32.32 -3.84 16.08
C VAL A 297 -32.98 -3.12 17.25
N ASP A 298 -34.24 -3.46 17.56
CA ASP A 298 -35.03 -2.90 18.67
C ASP A 298 -35.09 -1.36 18.72
N GLY A 299 -35.05 -0.71 17.55
CA GLY A 299 -35.08 0.75 17.43
C GLY A 299 -33.73 1.44 17.66
N SER A 300 -32.65 0.67 17.78
CA SER A 300 -31.26 1.13 17.78
C SER A 300 -30.54 0.73 16.50
N MET A 301 -29.62 1.56 16.03
CA MET A 301 -28.75 1.25 14.91
C MET A 301 -27.55 0.44 15.44
N GLN A 302 -27.26 -0.68 14.82
CA GLN A 302 -26.12 -1.55 15.14
C GLN A 302 -25.25 -1.71 13.90
N ALA A 303 -23.93 -1.82 14.08
CA ALA A 303 -23.02 -2.15 13.00
C ALA A 303 -23.08 -3.66 12.77
N ASP A 304 -23.32 -4.08 11.52
CA ASP A 304 -23.35 -5.50 11.15
C ASP A 304 -22.00 -5.95 10.59
N PHE A 305 -21.33 -5.06 9.87
CA PHE A 305 -20.06 -5.32 9.21
C PHE A 305 -19.19 -4.07 9.21
N PHE A 306 -17.92 -4.24 9.55
CA PHE A 306 -16.88 -3.25 9.38
C PHE A 306 -16.08 -3.60 8.14
N GLY A 307 -16.01 -2.69 7.17
CA GLY A 307 -15.18 -2.81 5.97
C GLY A 307 -14.06 -1.79 5.98
N GLY A 308 -13.37 -1.62 7.12
CA GLY A 308 -12.41 -0.54 7.34
C GLY A 308 -10.99 -1.00 7.64
N ALA A 309 -10.17 -0.03 8.05
CA ALA A 309 -8.75 -0.15 8.31
C ALA A 309 -7.95 -0.70 7.11
N ILE A 310 -8.37 -0.30 5.90
CA ILE A 310 -7.64 -0.57 4.66
C ILE A 310 -6.47 0.40 4.50
N GLY A 311 -5.45 -0.01 3.75
CA GLY A 311 -4.29 0.83 3.46
C GLY A 311 -3.36 1.03 4.67
N LEU A 312 -3.26 0.03 5.54
CA LEU A 312 -2.32 -0.02 6.67
C LEU A 312 -1.13 -0.94 6.36
N PHE A 313 0.10 -0.52 6.67
CA PHE A 313 1.29 -1.39 6.57
C PHE A 313 1.43 -2.07 5.20
N GLU A 314 1.77 -3.37 5.16
CA GLU A 314 1.97 -4.15 3.92
C GLU A 314 0.68 -4.81 3.43
N SER A 315 -0.46 -4.12 3.51
CA SER A 315 -1.78 -4.71 3.23
C SER A 315 -2.24 -4.66 1.78
N LEU A 316 -1.38 -4.27 0.83
CA LEU A 316 -1.77 -4.13 -0.59
C LEU A 316 -0.95 -5.09 -1.45
N ALA A 317 -1.58 -5.68 -2.46
CA ALA A 317 -0.89 -6.50 -3.45
C ALA A 317 -1.68 -6.52 -4.76
N PHE A 318 -0.96 -6.66 -5.87
CA PHE A 318 -1.51 -7.07 -7.15
C PHE A 318 -1.22 -8.55 -7.39
N ALA A 319 -2.13 -9.26 -8.05
CA ALA A 319 -1.88 -10.58 -8.61
C ALA A 319 -2.94 -10.97 -9.64
N ASP A 320 -2.57 -11.57 -10.78
CA ASP A 320 -3.53 -12.18 -11.70
C ASP A 320 -4.02 -13.54 -11.16
N LEU A 321 -4.98 -13.50 -10.22
CA LEU A 321 -5.47 -14.70 -9.53
C LEU A 321 -6.35 -15.56 -10.44
N ASP A 322 -6.97 -14.97 -11.46
CA ASP A 322 -7.92 -15.67 -12.33
C ASP A 322 -7.42 -15.91 -13.77
N GLY A 323 -6.23 -15.41 -14.10
CA GLY A 323 -5.53 -15.66 -15.35
C GLY A 323 -6.22 -15.02 -16.55
N ASP A 324 -6.96 -13.93 -16.34
CA ASP A 324 -7.61 -13.18 -17.42
C ASP A 324 -6.70 -12.15 -18.08
N GLY A 325 -5.49 -11.96 -17.53
CA GLY A 325 -4.47 -11.04 -18.02
C GLY A 325 -4.61 -9.62 -17.48
N HIS A 326 -5.49 -9.38 -16.52
CA HIS A 326 -5.54 -8.18 -15.69
C HIS A 326 -5.13 -8.55 -14.27
N ASP A 327 -4.23 -7.79 -13.67
CA ASP A 327 -3.84 -8.05 -12.28
C ASP A 327 -4.99 -7.64 -11.33
N ASP A 328 -5.39 -8.54 -10.44
CA ASP A 328 -6.40 -8.27 -9.42
C ASP A 328 -5.78 -7.46 -8.28
N LEU A 329 -6.56 -6.53 -7.71
CA LEU A 329 -6.16 -5.79 -6.53
C LEU A 329 -6.64 -6.50 -5.26
N LEU A 330 -5.71 -6.82 -4.37
CA LEU A 330 -5.98 -7.31 -3.04
C LEU A 330 -5.74 -6.22 -1.99
N ILE A 331 -6.74 -6.02 -1.13
CA ILE A 331 -6.69 -5.04 -0.03
C ILE A 331 -6.93 -5.76 1.29
N GLY A 332 -5.86 -5.92 2.05
CA GLY A 332 -5.88 -6.37 3.42
C GLY A 332 -6.62 -5.38 4.31
N ALA A 333 -7.55 -5.90 5.11
CA ALA A 333 -8.43 -5.15 5.97
C ALA A 333 -8.44 -5.84 7.34
N SER A 334 -7.37 -5.60 8.10
CA SER A 334 -7.08 -6.31 9.36
C SER A 334 -8.17 -6.20 10.42
N PHE A 335 -9.01 -5.18 10.32
CA PHE A 335 -10.08 -4.90 11.26
C PHE A 335 -11.44 -4.84 10.55
N ALA A 336 -11.56 -5.52 9.41
CA ALA A 336 -12.83 -5.72 8.72
C ALA A 336 -13.44 -7.09 9.06
N GLY A 337 -14.75 -7.21 8.94
CA GLY A 337 -15.47 -8.46 9.19
C GLY A 337 -16.86 -8.25 9.75
N GLU A 338 -17.61 -9.35 9.83
CA GLU A 338 -18.82 -9.43 10.63
C GLU A 338 -18.44 -9.33 12.12
N LEU A 339 -19.35 -8.79 12.94
CA LEU A 339 -19.15 -8.80 14.39
C LEU A 339 -19.43 -10.17 14.97
N HIS A 340 -18.43 -10.76 15.63
CA HIS A 340 -18.52 -12.03 16.33
C HIS A 340 -18.58 -11.80 17.84
N ASN A 341 -19.40 -12.57 18.55
CA ASN A 341 -19.41 -12.56 20.01
C ASN A 341 -18.10 -13.14 20.56
N GLY A 342 -17.51 -12.44 21.52
CA GLY A 342 -16.35 -12.88 22.30
C GLY A 342 -16.55 -14.21 23.02
N TYR A 343 -15.44 -14.80 23.46
CA TYR A 343 -15.41 -16.15 24.03
C TYR A 343 -16.10 -16.24 25.40
N ASP A 344 -16.38 -15.11 26.04
CA ASP A 344 -16.86 -15.00 27.42
C ASP A 344 -18.37 -14.76 27.56
N ASP A 345 -19.14 -14.78 26.46
CA ASP A 345 -20.59 -14.47 26.41
C ASP A 345 -20.95 -13.15 27.14
N ILE A 346 -19.97 -12.25 27.33
CA ILE A 346 -20.21 -10.94 27.92
C ILE A 346 -20.77 -10.03 26.83
N GLU A 347 -22.00 -9.56 27.03
CA GLU A 347 -22.65 -8.53 26.21
C GLU A 347 -21.69 -7.34 26.02
N GLY A 348 -21.29 -7.08 24.76
CA GLY A 348 -20.41 -5.96 24.38
C GLY A 348 -18.94 -6.30 24.13
N ASN A 349 -18.53 -7.58 24.14
CA ASN A 349 -17.20 -8.02 23.73
C ASN A 349 -17.22 -8.57 22.28
N GLU A 350 -17.59 -7.72 21.32
CA GLU A 350 -17.64 -8.08 19.90
C GLU A 350 -16.28 -7.86 19.24
N TYR A 351 -15.89 -8.74 18.33
CA TYR A 351 -14.64 -8.63 17.57
C TYR A 351 -14.85 -8.93 16.08
N VAL A 352 -13.90 -8.48 15.27
CA VAL A 352 -13.79 -8.76 13.83
C VAL A 352 -12.59 -9.64 13.56
N SER A 353 -12.65 -10.51 12.54
CA SER A 353 -11.56 -11.43 12.22
C SER A 353 -10.48 -10.87 11.29
N GLY A 354 -10.74 -9.71 10.68
CA GLY A 354 -9.96 -9.20 9.57
C GLY A 354 -10.23 -9.99 8.29
N GLY A 355 -9.75 -9.49 7.16
CA GLY A 355 -9.84 -10.21 5.91
C GLY A 355 -9.13 -9.52 4.77
N VAL A 356 -9.45 -9.96 3.56
CA VAL A 356 -8.90 -9.41 2.32
C VAL A 356 -10.04 -9.14 1.36
N PHE A 357 -10.15 -7.90 0.90
CA PHE A 357 -10.96 -7.58 -0.27
C PHE A 357 -10.20 -7.97 -1.53
N VAL A 358 -10.90 -8.62 -2.47
CA VAL A 358 -10.39 -8.93 -3.80
C VAL A 358 -11.23 -8.18 -4.82
N ILE A 359 -10.56 -7.36 -5.62
CA ILE A 359 -11.13 -6.53 -6.67
C ILE A 359 -10.57 -7.05 -7.99
N PRO A 360 -11.39 -7.73 -8.82
CA PRO A 360 -10.90 -8.24 -10.09
C PRO A 360 -10.42 -7.12 -11.02
N GLY A 361 -9.32 -7.38 -11.72
CA GLY A 361 -8.78 -6.49 -12.73
C GLY A 361 -9.80 -6.20 -13.84
N ALA A 362 -9.77 -4.98 -14.39
CA ALA A 362 -10.69 -4.57 -15.44
C ALA A 362 -10.20 -3.35 -16.22
N ALA A 363 -10.29 -3.42 -17.55
CA ALA A 363 -9.93 -2.31 -18.44
C ALA A 363 -10.72 -1.00 -18.22
N ASP A 364 -11.98 -1.09 -17.79
CA ASP A 364 -12.87 0.07 -17.65
C ASP A 364 -13.44 0.14 -16.21
N ALA A 365 -12.58 0.29 -15.21
CA ALA A 365 -13.03 0.48 -13.84
C ALA A 365 -13.73 1.85 -13.64
N PRO A 366 -14.79 1.93 -12.82
CA PRO A 366 -15.33 3.22 -12.41
C PRO A 366 -14.30 3.98 -11.56
N GLY A 367 -14.39 5.31 -11.51
CA GLY A 367 -13.52 6.15 -10.66
C GLY A 367 -13.66 5.89 -9.15
N GLU A 368 -14.71 5.19 -8.72
CA GLU A 368 -14.85 4.64 -7.36
C GLU A 368 -15.37 3.21 -7.41
N ILE A 369 -14.68 2.29 -6.72
CA ILE A 369 -15.12 0.92 -6.49
C ILE A 369 -15.72 0.80 -5.08
N ASP A 370 -16.98 0.39 -5.01
CA ASP A 370 -17.71 0.19 -3.76
C ASP A 370 -17.30 -1.15 -3.11
N LEU A 371 -16.53 -1.08 -2.03
CA LEU A 371 -16.04 -2.26 -1.31
C LEU A 371 -17.17 -3.11 -0.68
N SER A 372 -18.37 -2.55 -0.47
CA SER A 372 -19.50 -3.34 0.03
C SER A 372 -19.99 -4.39 -0.98
N GLU A 373 -19.66 -4.18 -2.26
CA GLU A 373 -19.97 -5.07 -3.36
C GLU A 373 -18.76 -5.90 -3.82
N ALA A 374 -17.61 -5.75 -3.15
CA ALA A 374 -16.39 -6.52 -3.47
C ALA A 374 -16.46 -7.95 -2.90
N ILE A 375 -15.55 -8.80 -3.37
CA ILE A 375 -15.35 -10.12 -2.74
C ILE A 375 -14.58 -9.87 -1.44
N PHE A 376 -15.11 -10.34 -0.32
CA PHE A 376 -14.39 -10.30 0.96
C PHE A 376 -14.11 -11.70 1.48
N LEU A 377 -12.82 -11.98 1.69
CA LEU A 377 -12.29 -13.20 2.27
C LEU A 377 -12.10 -12.97 3.76
N GLU A 378 -13.06 -13.40 4.55
CA GLU A 378 -13.07 -13.17 5.98
C GLU A 378 -12.27 -14.23 6.72
N GLY A 379 -11.33 -13.77 7.55
CA GLY A 379 -10.49 -14.62 8.37
C GLY A 379 -11.28 -15.48 9.37
N PRO A 380 -10.66 -16.52 9.93
CA PRO A 380 -11.31 -17.37 10.92
C PRO A 380 -11.72 -16.60 12.18
N ALA A 381 -12.98 -16.76 12.61
CA ALA A 381 -13.49 -16.20 13.87
C ALA A 381 -13.12 -17.10 15.06
N THR A 382 -11.85 -17.07 15.45
CA THR A 382 -11.27 -17.99 16.45
C THR A 382 -10.89 -17.36 17.78
N GLY A 383 -11.05 -16.03 17.96
CA GLY A 383 -10.70 -15.33 19.21
C GLY A 383 -10.69 -13.81 19.12
N GLU A 384 -10.31 -13.15 20.20
CA GLU A 384 -10.34 -11.69 20.35
C GLU A 384 -8.94 -11.13 20.06
N LEU A 385 -8.79 -10.29 19.00
CA LEU A 385 -7.54 -9.66 18.47
C LEU A 385 -6.98 -10.28 17.18
N LEU A 386 -7.84 -10.44 16.18
CA LEU A 386 -7.48 -10.99 14.88
C LEU A 386 -7.07 -9.87 13.91
N ALA A 387 -6.06 -10.13 13.08
CA ALA A 387 -5.51 -9.18 12.11
C ALA A 387 -5.29 -9.86 10.75
N THR A 388 -6.30 -10.59 10.25
CA THR A 388 -6.19 -11.23 8.93
C THR A 388 -6.10 -10.17 7.83
N GLY A 389 -5.15 -10.33 6.91
CA GLY A 389 -4.87 -9.30 5.91
C GLY A 389 -4.00 -8.17 6.47
N PHE A 390 -3.20 -8.42 7.50
CA PHE A 390 -2.22 -7.46 8.02
C PHE A 390 -1.06 -7.22 7.06
N SER A 391 -0.67 -8.28 6.35
CA SER A 391 0.28 -8.21 5.27
C SER A 391 -0.14 -9.16 4.16
N LEU A 392 0.14 -8.76 2.92
CA LEU A 392 -0.03 -9.55 1.72
C LEU A 392 1.32 -9.69 1.01
N ALA A 393 1.52 -10.78 0.31
CA ALA A 393 2.66 -10.93 -0.60
C ALA A 393 2.23 -11.72 -1.84
N ASN A 394 2.45 -11.15 -3.02
CA ASN A 394 2.38 -11.91 -4.27
C ASN A 394 3.53 -12.92 -4.27
N LEU A 395 3.20 -14.20 -4.45
CA LEU A 395 4.17 -15.30 -4.46
C LEU A 395 4.55 -15.71 -5.90
N GLY A 396 3.88 -15.15 -6.90
CA GLY A 396 3.82 -15.66 -8.25
C GLY A 396 3.13 -17.02 -8.31
N ASP A 397 3.26 -17.70 -9.44
CA ASP A 397 2.80 -19.07 -9.62
C ASP A 397 3.75 -20.06 -8.92
N ILE A 398 3.58 -20.26 -7.61
CA ILE A 398 4.47 -21.14 -6.82
C ILE A 398 4.23 -22.62 -7.08
N ASN A 399 3.10 -22.95 -7.71
CA ASN A 399 2.67 -24.33 -7.90
C ASN A 399 2.71 -24.78 -9.38
N ASN A 400 3.03 -23.86 -10.29
CA ASN A 400 3.15 -24.02 -11.73
C ASN A 400 1.82 -24.45 -12.38
N ASP A 401 0.69 -23.85 -11.99
CA ASP A 401 -0.62 -24.05 -12.62
C ASP A 401 -1.04 -22.95 -13.59
N GLY A 402 -0.23 -21.90 -13.71
CA GLY A 402 -0.41 -20.78 -14.64
C GLY A 402 -1.20 -19.61 -14.07
N PHE A 403 -1.45 -19.58 -12.76
CA PHE A 403 -2.12 -18.48 -12.06
C PHE A 403 -1.24 -17.99 -10.93
N GLU A 404 -1.33 -16.70 -10.59
CA GLU A 404 -0.55 -16.16 -9.48
C GLU A 404 -1.17 -16.55 -8.13
N ASP A 405 -0.32 -16.81 -7.14
CA ASP A 405 -0.69 -17.17 -5.79
C ASP A 405 -0.31 -16.04 -4.82
N VAL A 406 -1.07 -15.86 -3.74
CA VAL A 406 -0.84 -14.79 -2.75
C VAL A 406 -0.75 -15.37 -1.34
N ALA A 407 0.20 -14.90 -0.54
CA ALA A 407 0.21 -15.14 0.90
C ALA A 407 -0.62 -14.07 1.64
N ILE A 408 -1.45 -14.52 2.57
CA ILE A 408 -2.25 -13.69 3.49
C ILE A 408 -1.76 -13.93 4.91
N MET A 409 -1.38 -12.86 5.61
CA MET A 409 -0.81 -12.94 6.96
C MET A 409 -1.82 -12.48 8.02
N ALA A 410 -1.82 -13.17 9.16
CA ALA A 410 -2.51 -12.78 10.38
C ALA A 410 -1.60 -12.98 11.60
N PRO A 411 -0.71 -12.03 11.93
CA PRO A 411 0.36 -12.22 12.91
C PRO A 411 -0.13 -12.44 14.34
N LEU A 412 -1.36 -12.02 14.66
CA LEU A 412 -1.95 -12.10 16.00
C LEU A 412 -3.08 -13.14 16.10
N MET A 413 -3.24 -14.00 15.10
CA MET A 413 -4.34 -14.97 15.07
C MET A 413 -4.25 -15.99 16.22
N ASP A 414 -5.39 -16.24 16.87
CA ASP A 414 -5.59 -17.28 17.87
C ASP A 414 -6.06 -18.57 17.19
N ASP A 415 -5.37 -19.70 17.35
CA ASP A 415 -5.75 -20.96 16.65
C ASP A 415 -6.88 -21.74 17.37
N GLY A 416 -7.52 -21.13 18.35
CA GLY A 416 -8.54 -21.72 19.22
C GLY A 416 -7.97 -22.57 20.37
N MET A 417 -6.64 -22.76 20.45
CA MET A 417 -5.96 -23.49 21.52
C MET A 417 -4.94 -22.60 22.26
N GLU A 418 -4.27 -21.72 21.53
CA GLU A 418 -3.28 -20.76 22.02
C GLU A 418 -3.58 -19.35 21.50
N THR A 419 -3.16 -18.32 22.26
CA THR A 419 -3.36 -16.92 21.87
C THR A 419 -2.15 -16.37 21.12
N ASN A 420 -2.37 -15.50 20.14
CA ASN A 420 -1.36 -14.85 19.29
C ASN A 420 -0.39 -15.83 18.63
N THR A 421 -0.90 -16.99 18.16
CA THR A 421 -0.08 -17.98 17.45
C THR A 421 0.41 -17.48 16.10
N GLY A 422 -0.37 -16.58 15.49
CA GLY A 422 -0.13 -16.09 14.14
C GLY A 422 -0.42 -17.15 13.07
N ALA A 423 -0.70 -16.69 11.85
CA ALA A 423 -0.83 -17.57 10.70
C ALA A 423 -0.43 -16.89 9.39
N VAL A 424 -0.09 -17.76 8.43
CA VAL A 424 0.09 -17.42 7.01
C VAL A 424 -0.69 -18.43 6.19
N TRP A 425 -1.48 -17.96 5.24
CA TRP A 425 -2.22 -18.80 4.30
C TRP A 425 -1.83 -18.47 2.87
N GLY A 426 -1.63 -19.49 2.05
CA GLY A 426 -1.52 -19.30 0.60
C GLY A 426 -2.91 -19.37 -0.03
N LEU A 427 -3.32 -18.27 -0.65
CA LEU A 427 -4.44 -18.21 -1.58
C LEU A 427 -3.93 -18.61 -2.96
N MET A 428 -4.48 -19.67 -3.52
CA MET A 428 -4.06 -20.18 -4.83
C MET A 428 -4.90 -19.54 -5.94
N GLY A 429 -4.25 -19.10 -7.01
CA GLY A 429 -4.89 -18.65 -8.24
C GLY A 429 -5.60 -19.79 -8.96
N ALA A 430 -6.66 -19.47 -9.74
CA ALA A 430 -7.40 -20.45 -10.53
C ALA A 430 -8.32 -19.77 -11.56
N PRO A 431 -8.56 -20.41 -12.73
CA PRO A 431 -9.31 -19.77 -13.81
C PRO A 431 -10.76 -19.50 -13.44
N PRO A 432 -11.39 -18.43 -13.97
CA PRO A 432 -12.78 -18.12 -13.71
C PRO A 432 -13.66 -19.30 -14.15
N CYS A 433 -14.62 -19.61 -13.29
CA CYS A 433 -15.46 -20.80 -13.43
C CYS A 433 -16.35 -20.69 -14.69
N SER A 434 -16.08 -21.48 -15.72
CA SER A 434 -16.85 -21.50 -16.97
C SER A 434 -18.18 -22.27 -16.84
N VAL A 435 -19.11 -21.77 -16.02
CA VAL A 435 -20.45 -22.36 -15.83
C VAL A 435 -21.56 -21.34 -16.13
N PRO A 436 -22.63 -21.71 -16.88
CA PRO A 436 -23.73 -20.80 -17.21
C PRO A 436 -24.42 -20.24 -15.95
N ALA A 437 -24.91 -19.00 -16.04
CA ALA A 437 -25.33 -18.06 -14.98
C ALA A 437 -26.35 -18.52 -13.89
N VAL A 438 -26.69 -19.80 -13.78
CA VAL A 438 -27.71 -20.31 -12.84
C VAL A 438 -27.09 -21.04 -11.64
N SER A 439 -25.76 -21.18 -11.55
CA SER A 439 -25.11 -21.89 -10.43
C SER A 439 -23.83 -21.24 -9.90
N ARG A 440 -23.77 -19.90 -9.81
CA ARG A 440 -22.64 -19.20 -9.16
C ARG A 440 -22.39 -19.68 -7.71
N ASP A 441 -23.42 -20.13 -6.99
CA ASP A 441 -23.32 -20.61 -5.60
C ASP A 441 -22.59 -21.96 -5.45
N ALA A 442 -22.60 -22.81 -6.49
CA ALA A 442 -21.92 -24.10 -6.47
C ALA A 442 -20.41 -23.98 -6.73
N CYS A 443 -19.97 -22.90 -7.40
CA CYS A 443 -18.55 -22.66 -7.65
C CYS A 443 -17.87 -21.90 -6.49
N ARG A 444 -18.61 -21.01 -5.80
CA ARG A 444 -18.12 -20.32 -4.58
C ARG A 444 -17.83 -21.28 -3.42
N SER A 445 -18.55 -22.41 -3.34
CA SER A 445 -18.44 -23.37 -2.23
C SER A 445 -17.39 -24.48 -2.41
N THR A 446 -16.56 -24.44 -3.46
CA THR A 446 -15.53 -25.46 -3.72
C THR A 446 -14.14 -24.92 -4.06
N ARG A 447 -13.96 -23.59 -4.16
CA ARG A 447 -12.72 -22.97 -4.66
C ARG A 447 -12.01 -22.02 -3.70
N TRP A 448 -12.76 -21.43 -2.79
CA TRP A 448 -12.27 -20.61 -1.70
C TRP A 448 -12.48 -21.41 -0.42
N PRO A 449 -11.65 -21.26 0.64
CA PRO A 449 -11.70 -22.16 1.79
C PRO A 449 -13.12 -22.26 2.35
N THR A 450 -13.78 -23.39 2.07
CA THR A 450 -15.05 -23.79 2.70
C THR A 450 -14.83 -24.75 3.85
N SER A 451 -13.59 -24.84 4.35
CA SER A 451 -13.42 -25.34 5.70
C SER A 451 -14.28 -24.47 6.62
N ALA A 452 -14.84 -25.05 7.67
CA ALA A 452 -15.69 -24.36 8.65
C ALA A 452 -14.99 -23.19 9.39
N SER A 453 -13.84 -22.74 8.90
CA SER A 453 -12.94 -21.77 9.45
C SER A 453 -12.80 -20.48 8.62
N TRP A 454 -13.32 -20.36 7.39
CA TRP A 454 -13.27 -19.11 6.63
C TRP A 454 -14.67 -18.68 6.18
N GLY A 455 -14.96 -17.37 6.31
CA GLY A 455 -16.16 -16.75 5.77
C GLY A 455 -15.90 -16.24 4.36
N ILE A 456 -16.84 -16.47 3.44
CA ILE A 456 -16.80 -15.81 2.12
C ILE A 456 -18.08 -15.01 2.02
N ARG A 457 -17.92 -13.69 2.01
CA ARG A 457 -19.02 -12.79 1.71
C ARG A 457 -19.05 -12.55 0.20
N PRO A 458 -20.08 -13.04 -0.52
CA PRO A 458 -20.20 -12.76 -1.93
C PRO A 458 -20.62 -11.30 -2.16
N ALA A 459 -20.05 -10.66 -3.19
CA ALA A 459 -20.59 -9.45 -3.79
C ALA A 459 -22.13 -9.52 -3.85
N THR A 460 -22.81 -8.56 -3.22
CA THR A 460 -24.26 -8.47 -3.29
C THR A 460 -24.70 -8.06 -4.71
N PRO A 461 -25.89 -8.43 -5.19
CA PRO A 461 -26.40 -7.89 -6.44
C PRO A 461 -26.65 -6.38 -6.24
N PRO A 462 -26.24 -5.51 -7.18
CA PRO A 462 -26.40 -4.08 -7.02
C PRO A 462 -27.86 -3.73 -6.76
N ILE A 463 -28.15 -3.14 -5.61
CA ILE A 463 -29.41 -2.44 -5.40
C ILE A 463 -29.41 -1.28 -6.41
N PRO A 464 -30.45 -1.08 -7.24
CA PRO A 464 -30.45 0.00 -8.22
C PRO A 464 -30.41 1.37 -7.50
N ARG A 465 -29.21 1.94 -7.38
CA ARG A 465 -28.97 3.25 -6.75
C ARG A 465 -28.88 4.32 -7.83
N SER A 466 -29.59 5.43 -7.61
CA SER A 466 -29.44 6.64 -8.42
C SER A 466 -28.07 7.24 -8.12
N THR A 467 -27.16 7.20 -9.12
CA THR A 467 -25.89 7.96 -9.24
C THR A 467 -25.35 8.54 -7.94
N ILE A 468 -24.32 7.88 -7.39
CA ILE A 468 -23.35 8.49 -6.48
C ILE A 468 -22.77 9.69 -7.22
N SER A 469 -23.23 10.89 -6.88
CA SER A 469 -22.64 12.13 -7.37
C SER A 469 -21.60 12.51 -6.34
N ALA A 470 -20.34 12.58 -6.74
CA ALA A 470 -19.21 13.02 -5.91
C ALA A 470 -19.66 14.16 -4.98
N VAL A 471 -19.65 13.90 -3.67
CA VAL A 471 -20.05 14.88 -2.67
C VAL A 471 -18.96 15.94 -2.64
N SER A 472 -19.17 17.04 -3.38
CA SER A 472 -18.33 18.22 -3.24
C SER A 472 -18.49 18.74 -1.81
N LYS A 473 -17.49 18.55 -0.94
CA LYS A 473 -17.42 19.24 0.35
C LYS A 473 -17.14 20.73 0.07
N THR A 474 -18.18 21.51 -0.24
CA THR A 474 -18.05 22.97 -0.32
C THR A 474 -17.83 23.52 1.09
N ARG A 475 -16.57 23.75 1.49
CA ARG A 475 -16.27 24.53 2.71
C ARG A 475 -16.76 25.96 2.48
N GLN A 476 -17.85 26.35 3.15
CA GLN A 476 -18.23 27.75 3.29
C GLN A 476 -17.10 28.49 4.03
N LYS A 477 -16.43 29.41 3.32
CA LYS A 477 -15.63 30.46 3.95
C LYS A 477 -16.55 31.30 4.85
N THR A 478 -16.41 31.16 6.16
CA THR A 478 -16.90 32.18 7.09
C THR A 478 -15.92 33.34 7.10
N SER A 479 -16.47 34.52 6.80
CA SER A 479 -15.84 35.85 6.79
C SER A 479 -15.13 36.24 8.06
#